data_AF-V2X8U4-F1
#
_entry.id   AF-V2X8U4-F1
#
_cell.length_a   1.000
_cell.length_b   1.000
_cell.length_c   1.000
_cell.angle_alpha   90.00
_cell.angle_beta   90.00
_cell.angle_gamma   90.00
#
_symmetry.space_group_name_H-M   'P 1'
#
loop_
_entity.id
_entity.type
_entity.pdbx_description
1 polymer ?
#
loop_
_entity_poly.entity_id
_entity_poly.type
_entity_poly.pdbx_seq_one_letter_code
_entity_poly.pdbx_strand_id
1 'polypeptide(L)'
;MGIIVPFLGVFWQVLNREKPLFSNASIRSASIQANTPRRLRYDGERLETYIQVAVTLYVCGTSLQTLEYAYYGRITDIYIPSLILHAQNHGVHLEDLAFARTHWLTPTAISFGPRIKPNIIPIITDDQDVRTGTLEYMPKTRKTLGEQGTTYGRFYAPVSLCCPSRVSLLRAQYAHNHNITYIGGPFEGYHLFREKGQNDAYLPIFLQEAGYNTYHTGKLMNGLSSDQMTAGYPKGWTYSEFLVDLNAYFYFNATLSANNSGSGSVNYDSRYQVDVIQEKALGLREDALNTEKSFFWGIAPAAPHMEVQLTGRFTEPLPRPGDESLFEDVEVPRTPSFNVKGQGAVSWLKDLEELSSTVVEYIDHVHRQRLRILQPVDDLVEAVVQRVEEAGAEVAANTYIIFTSDNGYALGSHQRNPGKSLPYEEDVLVPLIIRGPNVPSNVVNTKDVHSMPDLGAAILGLAGASVTHRDTIAEYWNGAGDEGTMSTLTQLRPNTTYRSMHVTDESEDGNETHDWVYGVWCTGERELYDMTIRPTHTN
;
A
#
# COMPACT_ATOMS: atom_id res chain seq x y z
N MET A 1 32.81 8.32 10.89
CA MET A 1 33.41 7.35 9.92
C MET A 1 33.57 5.92 10.46
N GLY A 2 33.42 5.64 11.76
CA GLY A 2 33.71 4.31 12.35
C GLY A 2 32.63 3.21 12.25
N ILE A 3 31.41 3.51 11.79
CA ILE A 3 30.33 2.50 11.67
C ILE A 3 30.26 1.87 10.27
N ILE A 4 30.87 2.46 9.24
CA ILE A 4 30.69 2.04 7.84
C ILE A 4 31.63 0.86 7.44
N VAL A 5 32.80 0.76 8.08
CA VAL A 5 33.85 -0.20 7.72
C VAL A 5 33.48 -1.67 8.03
N PRO A 6 32.83 -2.02 9.16
CA PRO A 6 32.43 -3.40 9.43
C PRO A 6 31.39 -3.96 8.45
N PHE A 7 30.45 -3.12 7.99
CA PHE A 7 29.38 -3.53 7.07
C PHE A 7 29.89 -3.80 5.66
N LEU A 8 30.87 -3.04 5.18
CA LEU A 8 31.55 -3.31 3.91
C LEU A 8 32.33 -4.64 3.96
N GLY A 9 32.92 -4.99 5.11
CA GLY A 9 33.62 -6.25 5.31
C GLY A 9 32.70 -7.47 5.24
N VAL A 10 31.51 -7.40 5.84
CA VAL A 10 30.47 -8.45 5.76
C VAL A 10 29.97 -8.58 4.32
N PHE A 11 29.67 -7.46 3.66
CA PHE A 11 29.25 -7.42 2.26
C PHE A 11 30.26 -8.09 1.32
N TRP A 12 31.56 -7.83 1.51
CA TRP A 12 32.63 -8.39 0.68
C TRP A 12 32.88 -9.89 0.94
N GLN A 13 32.71 -10.35 2.19
CA GLN A 13 32.81 -11.77 2.53
C GLN A 13 31.67 -12.61 1.94
N VAL A 14 30.45 -12.08 1.94
CA VAL A 14 29.27 -12.70 1.33
C VAL A 14 29.46 -12.84 -0.19
N LEU A 15 29.86 -11.75 -0.87
CA LEU A 15 30.07 -11.75 -2.32
C LEU A 15 31.15 -12.74 -2.79
N ASN A 16 32.21 -12.95 -2.02
CA ASN A 16 33.28 -13.86 -2.43
C ASN A 16 32.98 -15.34 -2.14
N ARG A 17 32.15 -15.65 -1.14
CA ARG A 17 31.76 -17.04 -0.86
C ARG A 17 30.77 -17.57 -1.89
N GLU A 18 29.84 -16.73 -2.32
CA GLU A 18 28.72 -17.14 -3.18
C GLU A 18 28.96 -16.88 -4.69
N LYS A 19 30.11 -16.32 -5.07
CA LYS A 19 30.55 -16.11 -6.47
C LYS A 19 30.28 -17.30 -7.43
N PRO A 20 30.40 -18.58 -7.02
CA PRO A 20 30.11 -19.72 -7.89
C PRO A 20 28.61 -19.90 -8.23
N LEU A 21 27.69 -19.38 -7.41
CA LEU A 21 26.23 -19.50 -7.59
C LEU A 21 25.66 -18.44 -8.56
N PHE A 22 26.41 -17.37 -8.82
CA PHE A 22 25.96 -16.20 -9.59
C PHE A 22 26.74 -16.00 -10.91
N SER A 23 27.32 -17.05 -11.47
CA SER A 23 28.27 -16.96 -12.61
C SER A 23 27.73 -16.25 -13.86
N ASN A 24 26.41 -16.06 -13.99
CA ASN A 24 25.75 -15.30 -15.06
C ASN A 24 24.81 -14.17 -14.57
N ALA A 25 24.77 -13.85 -13.27
CA ALA A 25 23.82 -12.90 -12.68
C ALA A 25 24.52 -11.63 -12.19
N SER A 26 24.08 -10.46 -12.64
CA SER A 26 24.59 -9.19 -12.10
C SER A 26 23.82 -8.81 -10.83
N ILE A 27 24.49 -8.85 -9.68
CA ILE A 27 24.00 -8.27 -8.43
C ILE A 27 24.01 -6.74 -8.60
N ARG A 28 22.84 -6.08 -8.53
CA ARG A 28 22.70 -4.64 -8.84
C ARG A 28 22.31 -3.79 -7.62
N SER A 29 21.66 -4.36 -6.61
CA SER A 29 21.43 -3.70 -5.33
C SER A 29 21.48 -4.71 -4.18
N ALA A 30 21.72 -4.20 -2.98
CA ALA A 30 21.63 -4.97 -1.74
C ALA A 30 21.02 -4.09 -0.65
N SER A 31 20.15 -4.67 0.17
CA SER A 31 19.66 -4.03 1.39
C SER A 31 20.28 -4.73 2.58
N ILE A 32 20.70 -3.94 3.56
CA ILE A 32 21.28 -4.43 4.81
C ILE A 32 20.34 -4.00 5.92
N GLN A 33 19.69 -4.98 6.55
CA GLN A 33 18.83 -4.73 7.71
C GLN A 33 19.53 -5.26 8.96
N ALA A 34 19.88 -4.35 9.88
CA ALA A 34 20.39 -4.72 11.19
C ALA A 34 19.22 -4.77 12.18
N ASN A 35 18.96 -5.94 12.76
CA ASN A 35 17.97 -6.06 13.82
C ASN A 35 18.51 -5.47 15.14
N THR A 36 17.60 -4.98 15.99
CA THR A 36 17.89 -4.51 17.35
C THR A 36 18.72 -5.56 18.11
N PRO A 37 19.76 -5.19 18.87
CA PRO A 37 20.63 -6.17 19.53
C PRO A 37 19.83 -7.13 20.41
N ARG A 38 19.88 -8.43 20.11
CA ARG A 38 19.05 -9.42 20.81
C ARG A 38 19.60 -9.83 22.18
N ARG A 39 20.85 -9.50 22.49
CA ARG A 39 21.46 -9.70 23.82
C ARG A 39 22.64 -8.74 24.03
N LEU A 40 22.72 -8.19 25.23
CA LEU A 40 23.87 -7.46 25.75
C LEU A 40 24.43 -8.30 26.90
N ARG A 41 25.70 -8.69 26.83
CA ARG A 41 26.40 -9.33 27.96
C ARG A 41 27.49 -8.39 28.45
N TYR A 42 27.40 -8.00 29.72
CA TYR A 42 28.39 -7.15 30.39
C TYR A 42 29.05 -7.96 31.50
N ASP A 43 30.38 -8.09 31.48
CA ASP A 43 31.15 -8.87 32.46
C ASP A 43 31.92 -8.02 33.47
N GLY A 44 31.69 -6.70 33.48
CA GLY A 44 32.38 -5.75 34.35
C GLY A 44 33.51 -4.98 33.66
N GLU A 45 34.02 -5.46 32.52
CA GLU A 45 35.02 -4.76 31.70
C GLU A 45 34.62 -4.65 30.22
N ARG A 46 33.69 -5.47 29.74
CA ARG A 46 33.38 -5.60 28.30
C ARG A 46 31.89 -5.67 28.01
N LEU A 47 31.48 -5.10 26.88
CA LEU A 47 30.13 -5.20 26.34
C LEU A 47 30.16 -6.04 25.05
N GLU A 48 29.54 -7.22 25.08
CA GLU A 48 29.32 -8.03 23.86
C GLU A 48 27.90 -7.80 23.34
N THR A 49 27.79 -7.35 22.09
CA THR A 49 26.52 -7.13 21.38
C THR A 49 26.35 -8.16 20.27
N TYR A 50 25.16 -8.74 20.17
CA TYR A 50 24.77 -9.60 19.07
C TYR A 50 23.88 -8.83 18.09
N ILE A 51 24.32 -8.66 16.84
CA ILE A 51 23.54 -8.04 15.77
C ILE A 51 23.28 -9.11 14.70
N GLN A 52 22.02 -9.40 14.45
CA GLN A 52 21.62 -10.19 13.28
C GLN A 52 21.52 -9.22 12.10
N VAL A 53 22.27 -9.49 11.03
CA VAL A 53 22.30 -8.65 9.84
C VAL A 53 21.74 -9.47 8.68
N ALA A 54 20.54 -9.12 8.22
CA ALA A 54 20.00 -9.68 7.00
C ALA A 54 20.60 -8.90 5.82
N VAL A 55 21.20 -9.62 4.87
CA VAL A 55 21.63 -9.06 3.59
C VAL A 55 20.74 -9.64 2.51
N THR A 56 19.87 -8.81 1.96
CA THR A 56 19.05 -9.20 0.81
C THR A 56 19.76 -8.77 -0.45
N LEU A 57 20.13 -9.73 -1.28
CA LEU A 57 20.74 -9.47 -2.59
C LEU A 57 19.64 -9.47 -3.66
N TYR A 58 19.63 -8.43 -4.48
CA TYR A 58 18.64 -8.29 -5.56
C TYR A 58 19.31 -8.55 -6.91
N VAL A 59 18.77 -9.55 -7.61
CA VAL A 59 19.18 -9.96 -8.96
C VAL A 59 17.99 -9.72 -9.90
N CYS A 60 18.22 -9.01 -11.01
CA CYS A 60 17.16 -8.72 -11.99
C CYS A 60 16.67 -10.03 -12.63
N GLY A 61 15.35 -10.29 -12.57
CA GLY A 61 14.72 -11.42 -13.27
C GLY A 61 14.72 -12.79 -12.56
N THR A 62 15.14 -12.90 -11.29
CA THR A 62 15.01 -14.14 -10.50
C THR A 62 14.43 -13.87 -9.11
N SER A 63 13.80 -14.88 -8.51
CA SER A 63 13.27 -14.83 -7.14
C SER A 63 14.33 -14.34 -6.15
N LEU A 64 13.88 -13.55 -5.17
CA LEU A 64 14.68 -13.07 -4.05
C LEU A 64 15.46 -14.22 -3.40
N GLN A 65 16.77 -14.07 -3.22
CA GLN A 65 17.48 -14.82 -2.18
C GLN A 65 17.81 -13.84 -1.06
N THR A 66 17.02 -13.90 0.01
CA THR A 66 17.44 -13.30 1.28
C THR A 66 18.40 -14.28 1.92
N LEU A 67 19.67 -13.89 2.04
CA LEU A 67 20.65 -14.66 2.79
C LEU A 67 20.73 -14.03 4.18
N GLU A 68 20.15 -14.71 5.16
CA GLU A 68 20.32 -14.31 6.56
C GLU A 68 21.72 -14.70 7.04
N TYR A 69 22.53 -13.70 7.38
CA TYR A 69 23.83 -13.94 8.00
C TYR A 69 23.76 -13.54 9.49
N ALA A 70 23.96 -14.52 10.36
CA ALA A 70 24.25 -14.23 11.76
C ALA A 70 25.70 -13.71 11.85
N TYR A 71 25.88 -12.40 11.95
CA TYR A 71 27.20 -11.82 12.16
C TYR A 71 27.58 -11.94 13.64
N TYR A 72 28.60 -12.77 13.92
CA TYR A 72 29.30 -12.80 15.20
C TYR A 72 30.52 -11.91 15.11
N GLY A 73 30.37 -10.63 15.48
CA GLY A 73 31.49 -9.71 15.57
C GLY A 73 31.61 -9.12 16.95
N ARG A 74 32.83 -9.12 17.47
CA ARG A 74 33.20 -8.25 18.58
C ARG A 74 33.16 -6.81 18.08
N ILE A 75 32.26 -5.99 18.61
CA ILE A 75 32.40 -4.54 18.53
C ILE A 75 33.40 -4.13 19.62
N THR A 76 34.64 -4.59 19.51
CA THR A 76 35.76 -4.09 20.31
C THR A 76 36.48 -3.08 19.44
N ASP A 77 36.01 -1.84 19.43
CA ASP A 77 36.79 -0.61 19.20
C ASP A 77 35.87 0.62 19.16
N ILE A 78 35.05 0.77 20.21
CA ILE A 78 34.64 2.11 20.64
C ILE A 78 35.45 2.39 21.90
N TYR A 79 36.70 2.81 21.73
CA TYR A 79 37.49 3.37 22.82
C TYR A 79 36.89 4.75 23.16
N ILE A 80 35.98 4.76 24.13
CA ILE A 80 35.38 5.96 24.71
C ILE A 80 36.44 6.99 25.22
N PRO A 81 37.66 6.61 25.65
CA PRO A 81 38.69 7.60 26.04
C PRO A 81 39.29 8.42 24.89
N SER A 82 39.33 7.90 23.65
CA SER A 82 39.94 8.61 22.51
C SER A 82 39.10 9.78 22.00
N LEU A 83 37.78 9.79 22.26
CA LEU A 83 36.90 10.91 21.90
C LEU A 83 37.17 12.15 22.78
N ILE A 84 37.58 11.91 24.04
CA ILE A 84 37.87 12.96 25.03
C ILE A 84 39.24 13.59 24.77
N LEU A 85 40.25 12.78 24.44
CA LEU A 85 41.61 13.27 24.15
C LEU A 85 41.69 14.06 22.83
N HIS A 86 40.86 13.72 21.84
CA HIS A 86 40.81 14.41 20.55
C HIS A 86 40.06 15.75 20.64
N ALA A 87 39.01 15.85 21.48
CA ALA A 87 38.30 17.11 21.74
C ALA A 87 39.18 18.12 22.49
N GLN A 88 40.02 17.66 23.42
CA GLN A 88 40.95 18.52 24.17
C GLN A 88 42.14 19.03 23.32
N ASN A 89 42.66 18.21 22.40
CA ASN A 89 43.75 18.60 21.50
C ASN A 89 43.32 19.58 20.37
N HIS A 90 42.01 19.75 20.16
CA HIS A 90 41.44 20.68 19.19
C HIS A 90 40.71 21.87 19.84
N GLY A 91 40.98 22.14 21.12
CA GLY A 91 40.53 23.36 21.80
C GLY A 91 39.03 23.44 22.07
N VAL A 92 38.33 22.30 22.09
CA VAL A 92 36.92 22.27 22.47
C VAL A 92 36.84 22.10 23.99
N HIS A 93 36.56 23.19 24.70
CA HIS A 93 36.30 23.14 26.13
C HIS A 93 34.90 22.55 26.37
N LEU A 94 34.81 21.58 27.30
CA LEU A 94 33.57 20.87 27.68
C LEU A 94 32.46 21.77 28.27
N GLU A 95 32.70 23.06 28.37
CA GLU A 95 31.76 24.08 28.83
C GLU A 95 30.94 24.67 27.66
N ASP A 96 31.40 24.49 26.41
CA ASP A 96 30.68 24.92 25.19
C ASP A 96 29.65 23.89 24.69
N LEU A 97 29.53 22.72 25.34
CA LEU A 97 28.44 21.76 25.11
C LEU A 97 27.21 22.01 26.00
N ALA A 98 27.13 23.17 26.66
CA ALA A 98 26.03 23.55 27.55
C ALA A 98 25.01 24.54 26.94
N PHE A 99 25.02 24.80 25.63
CA PHE A 99 23.99 25.63 24.97
C PHE A 99 23.24 24.90 23.85
N ALA A 100 22.36 23.99 24.26
CA ALA A 100 21.10 23.71 23.57
C ALA A 100 20.00 23.42 24.61
N ARG A 101 19.93 24.26 25.65
CA ARG A 101 18.69 24.42 26.42
C ARG A 101 17.85 25.50 25.75
N THR A 102 16.68 25.07 25.29
CA THR A 102 15.45 25.86 25.09
C THR A 102 15.54 27.05 24.13
N HIS A 103 15.16 26.83 22.88
CA HIS A 103 13.89 27.37 22.38
C HIS A 103 13.05 26.18 21.87
N TRP A 104 12.62 25.34 22.82
CA TRP A 104 11.26 24.86 22.70
C TRP A 104 10.46 26.16 22.71
N LEU A 105 9.91 26.56 21.57
CA LEU A 105 8.57 27.10 21.65
C LEU A 105 7.85 26.00 22.42
N THR A 106 7.62 26.23 23.72
CA THR A 106 6.50 25.60 24.38
C THR A 106 5.41 25.66 23.33
N PRO A 107 4.83 24.51 22.89
CA PRO A 107 3.48 24.61 22.40
C PRO A 107 2.83 25.36 23.54
N THR A 108 2.39 26.61 23.31
CA THR A 108 1.28 27.12 24.09
C THR A 108 0.31 25.97 23.94
N ALA A 109 0.20 25.18 25.00
CA ALA A 109 -0.80 24.15 25.07
C ALA A 109 -2.06 24.99 25.01
N ILE A 110 -2.54 25.21 23.79
CA ILE A 110 -3.95 25.39 23.58
C ILE A 110 -4.46 24.11 24.19
N SER A 111 -4.92 24.24 25.43
CA SER A 111 -5.84 23.31 26.02
C SER A 111 -7.04 23.36 25.09
N PHE A 112 -6.96 22.57 24.02
CA PHE A 112 -8.14 21.91 23.54
C PHE A 112 -8.57 21.09 24.76
N GLY A 113 -9.78 21.33 25.26
CA GLY A 113 -10.44 20.39 26.16
C GLY A 113 -10.33 18.97 25.58
N PRO A 114 -10.59 17.92 26.36
CA PRO A 114 -10.32 16.53 25.95
C PRO A 114 -10.72 16.33 24.49
N ARG A 115 -9.73 16.23 23.58
CA ARG A 115 -10.02 16.01 22.16
C ARG A 115 -10.61 14.62 22.11
N ILE A 116 -11.93 14.55 21.93
CA ILE A 116 -12.61 13.31 21.63
C ILE A 116 -11.89 12.74 20.41
N LYS A 117 -11.32 11.53 20.56
CA LYS A 117 -10.63 10.86 19.47
C LYS A 117 -11.66 10.61 18.37
N PRO A 118 -11.37 10.95 17.11
CA PRO A 118 -12.36 10.82 16.06
C PRO A 118 -12.57 9.34 15.69
N ASN A 119 -13.75 9.01 15.18
CA ASN A 119 -13.97 7.72 14.52
C ASN A 119 -13.37 7.75 13.12
N ILE A 120 -12.92 6.60 12.62
CA ILE A 120 -12.21 6.51 11.34
C ILE A 120 -12.74 5.31 10.55
N ILE A 121 -13.24 5.56 9.34
CA ILE A 121 -13.84 4.53 8.47
C ILE A 121 -13.15 4.58 7.10
N PRO A 122 -12.10 3.77 6.88
CA PRO A 122 -11.55 3.59 5.54
C PRO A 122 -12.34 2.54 4.75
N ILE A 123 -12.77 2.93 3.55
CA ILE A 123 -13.34 2.09 2.51
C ILE A 123 -12.28 1.93 1.41
N ILE A 124 -11.80 0.71 1.19
CA ILE A 124 -10.66 0.41 0.31
C ILE A 124 -11.08 -0.57 -0.78
N THR A 125 -11.23 -0.08 -2.00
CA THR A 125 -11.44 -0.92 -3.18
C THR A 125 -10.15 -1.63 -3.60
N ASP A 126 -10.25 -2.57 -4.52
CA ASP A 126 -9.14 -3.38 -5.02
C ASP A 126 -8.99 -3.16 -6.52
N ASP A 127 -7.85 -2.63 -6.96
CA ASP A 127 -7.56 -2.28 -8.35
C ASP A 127 -8.37 -1.11 -8.96
N GLN A 128 -8.91 -0.17 -8.19
CA GLN A 128 -9.58 1.00 -8.78
C GLN A 128 -8.59 2.12 -9.15
N ASP A 129 -8.58 2.50 -10.43
CA ASP A 129 -7.76 3.59 -10.95
C ASP A 129 -8.55 4.90 -11.18
N VAL A 130 -7.82 6.01 -11.31
CA VAL A 130 -8.40 7.33 -11.64
C VAL A 130 -8.52 7.56 -13.16
N ARG A 131 -7.58 7.03 -13.94
CA ARG A 131 -7.36 7.43 -15.35
C ARG A 131 -8.45 6.92 -16.30
N THR A 132 -9.13 5.83 -15.96
CA THR A 132 -10.27 5.29 -16.71
C THR A 132 -11.61 5.90 -16.29
N GLY A 133 -11.62 6.88 -15.38
CA GLY A 133 -12.83 7.62 -15.00
C GLY A 133 -13.79 6.85 -14.10
N THR A 134 -13.34 5.80 -13.40
CA THR A 134 -14.22 4.92 -12.60
C THR A 134 -15.11 5.66 -11.60
N LEU A 135 -14.58 6.68 -10.91
CA LEU A 135 -15.34 7.50 -9.96
C LEU A 135 -16.51 8.27 -10.62
N GLU A 136 -16.43 8.59 -11.91
CA GLU A 136 -17.50 9.31 -12.62
C GLU A 136 -18.80 8.50 -12.68
N TYR A 137 -18.68 7.17 -12.61
CA TYR A 137 -19.75 6.18 -12.59
C TYR A 137 -20.16 5.74 -11.18
N MET A 138 -19.68 6.45 -10.15
CA MET A 138 -20.03 6.23 -8.74
C MET A 138 -20.74 7.49 -8.17
N PRO A 139 -21.94 7.84 -8.68
CA PRO A 139 -22.60 9.09 -8.34
C PRO A 139 -22.91 9.25 -6.85
N LYS A 140 -23.18 8.15 -6.14
CA LYS A 140 -23.52 8.21 -4.71
C LYS A 140 -22.29 8.52 -3.87
N THR A 141 -21.15 7.91 -4.18
CA THR A 141 -19.84 8.16 -3.57
C THR A 141 -19.43 9.60 -3.82
N ARG A 142 -19.55 10.07 -5.07
CA ARG A 142 -19.28 11.47 -5.41
C ARG A 142 -20.16 12.44 -4.64
N LYS A 143 -21.46 12.17 -4.53
CA LYS A 143 -22.39 13.03 -3.79
C LYS A 143 -22.15 13.01 -2.28
N THR A 144 -21.96 11.83 -1.70
CA THR A 144 -21.94 11.64 -0.23
C THR A 144 -20.56 11.87 0.38
N LEU A 145 -19.48 11.64 -0.38
CA LEU A 145 -18.10 11.88 0.06
C LEU A 145 -17.44 13.02 -0.71
N GLY A 146 -17.53 13.02 -2.04
CA GLY A 146 -16.85 14.02 -2.89
C GLY A 146 -17.34 15.45 -2.64
N GLU A 147 -18.64 15.69 -2.78
CA GLU A 147 -19.26 17.01 -2.56
C GLU A 147 -19.25 17.42 -1.08
N GLN A 148 -19.15 16.47 -0.17
CA GLN A 148 -19.15 16.70 1.29
C GLN A 148 -17.75 16.64 1.90
N GLY A 149 -16.71 16.52 1.08
CA GLY A 149 -15.33 16.33 1.51
C GLY A 149 -14.32 16.88 0.51
N THR A 150 -13.08 16.45 0.66
CA THR A 150 -11.97 16.82 -0.23
C THR A 150 -11.55 15.60 -1.04
N THR A 151 -11.47 15.77 -2.35
CA THR A 151 -10.86 14.79 -3.27
C THR A 151 -9.40 15.17 -3.49
N TYR A 152 -8.49 14.23 -3.28
CA TYR A 152 -7.05 14.42 -3.49
C TYR A 152 -6.67 13.80 -4.84
N GLY A 153 -6.32 14.64 -5.80
CA GLY A 153 -6.06 14.23 -7.18
C GLY A 153 -4.68 13.61 -7.41
N ARG A 154 -3.84 13.52 -6.37
CA ARG A 154 -2.42 13.12 -6.47
C ARG A 154 -2.04 12.19 -5.32
N PHE A 155 -2.76 11.08 -5.22
CA PHE A 155 -2.55 10.04 -4.22
C PHE A 155 -2.07 8.74 -4.87
N TYR A 156 -0.90 8.25 -4.45
CA TYR A 156 -0.18 7.20 -5.14
C TYR A 156 -0.02 5.93 -4.31
N ALA A 157 -0.29 4.78 -4.93
CA ALA A 157 0.07 3.48 -4.41
C ALA A 157 1.59 3.31 -4.46
N PRO A 158 2.27 3.01 -3.34
CA PRO A 158 3.72 2.86 -3.30
C PRO A 158 4.19 1.58 -3.99
N VAL A 159 3.29 0.62 -4.22
CA VAL A 159 3.50 -0.57 -5.02
C VAL A 159 2.20 -0.82 -5.77
N SER A 160 2.26 -0.98 -7.08
CA SER A 160 1.09 -1.29 -7.91
C SER A 160 0.68 -2.77 -7.81
N LEU A 161 0.51 -3.26 -6.58
CA LEU A 161 0.19 -4.64 -6.24
C LEU A 161 -0.46 -4.73 -4.86
N CYS A 162 -1.52 -5.54 -4.74
CA CYS A 162 -2.45 -5.50 -3.61
C CYS A 162 -1.77 -5.68 -2.23
N CYS A 163 -1.15 -6.83 -1.97
CA CYS A 163 -0.56 -7.13 -0.65
C CYS A 163 0.50 -6.10 -0.20
N PRO A 164 1.56 -5.82 -0.97
CA PRO A 164 2.57 -4.87 -0.53
C PRO A 164 2.00 -3.46 -0.32
N SER A 165 1.10 -2.98 -1.18
CA SER A 165 0.45 -1.67 -1.00
C SER A 165 -0.42 -1.61 0.27
N ARG A 166 -1.24 -2.64 0.51
CA ARG A 166 -2.03 -2.75 1.75
C ARG A 166 -1.15 -2.83 2.99
N VAL A 167 -0.02 -3.55 2.93
CA VAL A 167 0.94 -3.56 4.05
C VAL A 167 1.57 -2.19 4.24
N SER A 168 1.82 -1.43 3.17
CA SER A 168 2.30 -0.06 3.28
C SER A 168 1.33 0.88 4.02
N LEU A 169 0.01 0.72 3.80
CA LEU A 169 -1.02 1.37 4.61
C LEU A 169 -0.94 0.93 6.08
N LEU A 170 -1.00 -0.39 6.30
CA LEU A 170 -1.13 -1.00 7.62
C LEU A 170 0.12 -0.78 8.49
N ARG A 171 1.28 -0.54 7.89
CA ARG A 171 2.55 -0.31 8.59
C ARG A 171 2.99 1.15 8.57
N ALA A 172 2.31 2.01 7.80
CA ALA A 172 2.78 3.36 7.48
C ALA A 172 4.25 3.37 7.01
N GLN A 173 4.61 2.43 6.14
CA GLN A 173 5.98 2.13 5.72
C GLN A 173 6.02 1.78 4.23
N TYR A 174 7.15 2.04 3.57
CA TYR A 174 7.36 1.56 2.20
C TYR A 174 7.72 0.08 2.14
N ALA A 175 7.57 -0.54 0.98
CA ALA A 175 7.80 -1.97 0.79
C ALA A 175 9.24 -2.39 1.06
N HIS A 176 10.23 -1.56 0.77
CA HIS A 176 11.63 -1.79 1.18
C HIS A 176 11.87 -1.70 2.70
N ASN A 177 10.97 -1.10 3.49
CA ASN A 177 11.07 -1.11 4.95
C ASN A 177 10.42 -2.37 5.55
N HIS A 178 9.25 -2.75 5.04
CA HIS A 178 8.51 -3.90 5.57
C HIS A 178 8.86 -5.22 4.87
N ASN A 179 9.59 -5.23 3.75
CA ASN A 179 10.02 -6.44 3.04
C ASN A 179 8.89 -7.42 2.69
N ILE A 180 7.66 -6.91 2.49
CA ILE A 180 6.55 -7.62 1.85
C ILE A 180 6.40 -6.96 0.49
N THR A 181 6.82 -7.63 -0.57
CA THR A 181 7.08 -6.98 -1.87
C THR A 181 6.37 -7.65 -3.04
N TYR A 182 5.72 -8.78 -2.82
CA TYR A 182 5.09 -9.58 -3.89
C TYR A 182 3.89 -10.40 -3.37
N ILE A 183 3.15 -11.03 -4.29
CA ILE A 183 1.97 -11.86 -3.99
C ILE A 183 2.12 -13.35 -4.36
N GLY A 184 3.31 -13.78 -4.77
CA GLY A 184 3.61 -15.14 -5.25
C GLY A 184 4.78 -15.84 -4.52
N GLY A 185 4.62 -17.13 -4.20
CA GLY A 185 5.68 -18.02 -3.71
C GLY A 185 6.05 -17.81 -2.22
N PRO A 186 7.29 -18.09 -1.78
CA PRO A 186 7.68 -17.98 -0.37
C PRO A 186 7.75 -16.52 0.14
N PHE A 187 7.46 -15.54 -0.72
CA PHE A 187 7.57 -14.10 -0.41
C PHE A 187 6.21 -13.41 -0.24
N GLU A 188 5.13 -14.18 -0.16
CA GLU A 188 3.78 -13.65 -0.31
C GLU A 188 3.02 -13.50 1.01
N GLY A 189 2.17 -12.48 1.01
CA GLY A 189 0.92 -12.49 1.76
C GLY A 189 1.04 -12.54 3.27
N TYR A 190 -0.08 -12.94 3.88
CA TYR A 190 -0.23 -12.95 5.32
C TYR A 190 0.70 -13.94 6.04
N HIS A 191 1.10 -15.03 5.37
CA HIS A 191 2.11 -15.96 5.90
C HIS A 191 3.42 -15.22 6.21
N LEU A 192 4.00 -14.52 5.22
CA LEU A 192 5.26 -13.80 5.41
C LEU A 192 5.09 -12.64 6.39
N PHE A 193 3.96 -11.94 6.34
CA PHE A 193 3.64 -10.87 7.29
C PHE A 193 3.70 -11.36 8.75
N ARG A 194 3.17 -12.56 9.01
CA ARG A 194 3.28 -13.22 10.32
C ARG A 194 4.69 -13.68 10.65
N GLU A 195 5.35 -14.35 9.72
CA GLU A 195 6.70 -14.88 9.92
C GLU A 195 7.70 -13.78 10.30
N LYS A 196 7.56 -12.60 9.68
CA LYS A 196 8.35 -11.40 9.99
C LYS A 196 7.96 -10.69 11.30
N GLY A 197 7.00 -11.22 12.06
CA GLY A 197 6.49 -10.61 13.29
C GLY A 197 5.72 -9.31 13.07
N GLN A 198 5.28 -9.00 11.84
CA GLN A 198 4.61 -7.74 11.57
C GLN A 198 3.17 -7.70 12.08
N ASN A 199 2.57 -8.86 12.26
CA ASN A 199 1.27 -9.05 12.92
C ASN A 199 1.27 -8.62 14.40
N ASP A 200 2.43 -8.27 14.98
CA ASP A 200 2.54 -7.77 16.35
C ASP A 200 2.62 -6.24 16.45
N ALA A 201 2.78 -5.52 15.34
CA ALA A 201 3.07 -4.08 15.38
C ALA A 201 2.56 -3.33 14.14
N TYR A 202 1.25 -3.33 13.92
CA TYR A 202 0.64 -2.71 12.74
C TYR A 202 -0.62 -1.94 13.13
N LEU A 203 -1.18 -1.17 12.19
CA LEU A 203 -2.26 -0.19 12.39
C LEU A 203 -3.33 -0.59 13.43
N PRO A 204 -4.03 -1.73 13.32
CA PRO A 204 -5.03 -2.13 14.31
C PRO A 204 -4.48 -2.29 15.74
N ILE A 205 -3.25 -2.78 15.92
CA ILE A 205 -2.60 -2.89 17.24
C ILE A 205 -2.36 -1.50 17.82
N PHE A 206 -1.78 -0.60 17.03
CA PHE A 206 -1.51 0.78 17.47
C PHE A 206 -2.80 1.54 17.81
N LEU A 207 -3.88 1.28 17.07
CA LEU A 207 -5.19 1.85 17.35
C LEU A 207 -5.79 1.30 18.64
N GLN A 208 -5.70 -0.01 18.89
CA GLN A 208 -6.14 -0.59 20.17
C GLN A 208 -5.34 -0.05 21.36
N GLU A 209 -4.01 0.11 21.22
CA GLU A 209 -3.17 0.77 22.22
C GLU A 209 -3.57 2.23 22.45
N ALA A 210 -4.02 2.92 21.40
CA ALA A 210 -4.62 4.24 21.47
C ALA A 210 -6.09 4.21 21.98
N GLY A 211 -6.62 3.06 22.40
CA GLY A 211 -7.94 2.95 23.03
C GLY A 211 -9.12 2.84 22.07
N TYR A 212 -8.86 2.59 20.78
CA TYR A 212 -9.92 2.37 19.79
C TYR A 212 -10.50 0.95 19.88
N ASN A 213 -11.78 0.82 19.57
CA ASN A 213 -12.31 -0.44 19.06
C ASN A 213 -12.00 -0.56 17.56
N THR A 214 -11.58 -1.73 17.12
CA THR A 214 -11.10 -1.97 15.75
C THR A 214 -11.94 -3.04 15.07
N TYR A 215 -12.56 -2.65 13.96
CA TYR A 215 -13.45 -3.50 13.17
C TYR A 215 -12.93 -3.60 11.74
N HIS A 216 -13.06 -4.77 11.12
CA HIS A 216 -12.73 -4.96 9.70
C HIS A 216 -13.71 -5.89 9.00
N THR A 217 -14.09 -5.55 7.77
CA THR A 217 -14.85 -6.43 6.89
C THR A 217 -14.24 -6.43 5.49
N GLY A 218 -14.03 -7.60 4.91
CA GLY A 218 -13.50 -7.74 3.55
C GLY A 218 -12.02 -8.10 3.51
N LYS A 219 -11.34 -7.75 2.41
CA LYS A 219 -9.95 -8.13 2.13
C LYS A 219 -8.97 -7.38 3.04
N LEU A 220 -8.15 -8.11 3.78
CA LEU A 220 -7.03 -7.53 4.53
C LEU A 220 -5.76 -7.47 3.69
N MET A 221 -5.34 -8.63 3.16
CA MET A 221 -4.19 -8.81 2.27
C MET A 221 -4.25 -10.19 1.60
N ASN A 222 -3.45 -10.42 0.56
CA ASN A 222 -3.32 -11.73 -0.09
C ASN A 222 -2.76 -12.80 0.85
N GLY A 223 -3.03 -14.07 0.56
CA GLY A 223 -2.51 -15.21 1.31
C GLY A 223 -3.20 -15.42 2.66
N LEU A 224 -4.31 -14.73 2.91
CA LEU A 224 -5.12 -14.90 4.10
C LEU A 224 -6.14 -16.02 3.85
N SER A 225 -5.71 -17.28 3.94
CA SER A 225 -6.58 -18.44 3.79
C SER A 225 -7.13 -18.94 5.14
N SER A 226 -8.16 -19.79 5.11
CA SER A 226 -8.68 -20.46 6.32
C SER A 226 -7.60 -21.16 7.15
N ASP A 227 -6.59 -21.76 6.49
CA ASP A 227 -5.46 -22.42 7.17
C ASP A 227 -4.56 -21.39 7.84
N GLN A 228 -4.28 -20.27 7.19
CA GLN A 228 -3.47 -19.20 7.77
C GLN A 228 -4.17 -18.52 8.95
N MET A 229 -5.49 -18.36 8.87
CA MET A 229 -6.33 -17.88 9.97
C MET A 229 -6.23 -18.79 11.20
N THR A 230 -6.28 -20.11 10.96
CA THR A 230 -6.14 -21.13 12.00
C THR A 230 -4.72 -21.15 12.60
N ALA A 231 -3.71 -21.01 11.75
CA ALA A 231 -2.31 -21.02 12.19
C ALA A 231 -1.93 -19.76 12.99
N GLY A 232 -2.62 -18.64 12.77
CA GLY A 232 -2.44 -17.43 13.56
C GLY A 232 -3.30 -16.30 13.04
N TYR A 233 -4.37 -15.98 13.77
CA TYR A 233 -5.34 -14.96 13.40
C TYR A 233 -4.72 -13.54 13.36
N PRO A 234 -5.15 -12.63 12.44
CA PRO A 234 -4.70 -11.24 12.44
C PRO A 234 -4.99 -10.56 13.78
N LYS A 235 -3.96 -10.02 14.44
CA LYS A 235 -4.11 -9.48 15.80
C LYS A 235 -4.66 -8.04 15.78
N GLY A 236 -5.17 -7.56 16.90
CA GLY A 236 -5.53 -6.14 17.02
C GLY A 236 -6.93 -5.78 16.54
N TRP A 237 -7.81 -6.75 16.33
CA TRP A 237 -9.20 -6.54 15.93
C TRP A 237 -10.15 -6.85 17.08
N THR A 238 -11.00 -5.89 17.46
CA THR A 238 -12.13 -6.12 18.37
C THR A 238 -13.08 -7.14 17.74
N TYR A 239 -13.43 -6.93 16.48
CA TYR A 239 -14.14 -7.92 15.68
C TYR A 239 -13.71 -7.80 14.20
N SER A 240 -13.68 -8.91 13.48
CA SER A 240 -13.39 -8.87 12.04
C SER A 240 -14.08 -9.99 11.28
N GLU A 241 -14.45 -9.70 10.04
CA GLU A 241 -14.99 -10.64 9.03
C GLU A 241 -14.12 -10.53 7.78
N PHE A 242 -13.02 -11.29 7.75
CA PHE A 242 -12.07 -11.20 6.64
C PHE A 242 -12.55 -12.03 5.46
N LEU A 243 -12.47 -11.48 4.25
CA LEU A 243 -12.45 -12.30 3.04
C LEU A 243 -11.22 -13.21 3.08
N VAL A 244 -11.43 -14.50 2.80
CA VAL A 244 -10.35 -15.49 2.84
C VAL A 244 -10.17 -16.20 1.50
N ASP A 245 -8.90 -16.44 1.17
CA ASP A 245 -8.50 -17.22 0.00
C ASP A 245 -8.95 -18.69 0.14
N LEU A 246 -9.30 -19.39 -0.94
CA LEU A 246 -9.13 -19.03 -2.36
C LEU A 246 -10.30 -18.23 -2.98
N ASN A 247 -11.39 -18.00 -2.26
CA ASN A 247 -12.61 -17.43 -2.81
C ASN A 247 -12.71 -15.89 -2.61
N ALA A 248 -11.64 -15.24 -2.16
CA ALA A 248 -11.66 -13.80 -1.87
C ALA A 248 -11.97 -12.94 -3.10
N TYR A 249 -11.70 -13.44 -4.31
CA TYR A 249 -11.92 -12.75 -5.58
C TYR A 249 -13.12 -13.27 -6.37
N PHE A 250 -13.95 -14.14 -5.78
CA PHE A 250 -15.19 -14.53 -6.42
C PHE A 250 -16.30 -13.54 -6.09
N TYR A 251 -16.96 -13.00 -7.11
CA TYR A 251 -18.12 -12.14 -6.89
C TYR A 251 -19.36 -12.91 -6.45
N PHE A 252 -19.41 -14.22 -6.68
CA PHE A 252 -20.38 -15.13 -6.08
C PHE A 252 -19.66 -16.21 -5.25
N ASN A 253 -20.22 -16.62 -4.12
CA ASN A 253 -19.65 -17.70 -3.30
C ASN A 253 -18.32 -17.31 -2.63
N ALA A 254 -18.19 -16.03 -2.27
CA ALA A 254 -17.08 -15.56 -1.46
C ALA A 254 -17.08 -16.22 -0.08
N THR A 255 -15.90 -16.40 0.49
CA THR A 255 -15.74 -17.00 1.82
C THR A 255 -15.24 -15.93 2.79
N LEU A 256 -15.89 -15.79 3.95
CA LEU A 256 -15.44 -14.91 5.03
C LEU A 256 -15.14 -15.67 6.32
N SER A 257 -14.25 -15.15 7.15
CA SER A 257 -13.86 -15.74 8.43
C SER A 257 -13.94 -14.73 9.57
N ALA A 258 -14.82 -15.01 10.53
CA ALA A 258 -15.04 -14.18 11.71
C ALA A 258 -14.04 -14.48 12.83
N ASN A 259 -13.58 -13.45 13.57
CA ASN A 259 -12.63 -13.66 14.69
C ASN A 259 -13.23 -14.27 15.95
N ASN A 260 -14.56 -14.36 16.05
CA ASN A 260 -15.22 -14.62 17.34
C ASN A 260 -16.27 -15.77 17.34
N SER A 261 -16.32 -16.60 16.30
CA SER A 261 -17.42 -17.58 16.18
C SER A 261 -16.99 -19.02 16.49
N GLY A 262 -15.69 -19.33 16.50
CA GLY A 262 -15.20 -20.71 16.54
C GLY A 262 -15.73 -21.59 15.40
N SER A 263 -16.45 -21.01 14.43
CA SER A 263 -17.21 -21.72 13.40
C SER A 263 -16.42 -21.99 12.14
N GLY A 264 -15.15 -21.53 12.10
CA GLY A 264 -14.35 -21.53 10.88
C GLY A 264 -14.86 -20.54 9.84
N SER A 265 -14.30 -20.63 8.64
CA SER A 265 -14.69 -19.80 7.50
C SER A 265 -16.04 -20.24 6.93
N VAL A 266 -16.87 -19.28 6.54
CA VAL A 266 -18.21 -19.49 5.98
C VAL A 266 -18.20 -19.11 4.51
N ASN A 267 -18.64 -20.03 3.65
CA ASN A 267 -18.90 -19.76 2.25
C ASN A 267 -20.32 -19.22 2.06
N TYR A 268 -20.47 -18.10 1.36
CA TYR A 268 -21.76 -17.47 1.10
C TYR A 268 -22.28 -17.86 -0.29
N ASP A 269 -22.74 -19.11 -0.39
CA ASP A 269 -23.21 -19.70 -1.65
C ASP A 269 -24.34 -18.88 -2.30
N SER A 270 -24.22 -18.68 -3.61
CA SER A 270 -25.05 -17.87 -4.50
C SER A 270 -25.22 -16.40 -4.10
N ARG A 271 -24.52 -15.92 -3.08
CA ARG A 271 -24.60 -14.52 -2.63
C ARG A 271 -23.51 -13.68 -3.30
N TYR A 272 -23.89 -12.45 -3.64
CA TYR A 272 -22.97 -11.49 -4.23
C TYR A 272 -22.00 -10.91 -3.18
N GLN A 273 -20.71 -10.89 -3.47
CA GLN A 273 -19.65 -10.61 -2.50
C GLN A 273 -19.81 -9.24 -1.84
N VAL A 274 -20.01 -8.19 -2.64
CA VAL A 274 -20.10 -6.81 -2.11
C VAL A 274 -21.33 -6.64 -1.22
N ASP A 275 -22.44 -7.31 -1.55
CA ASP A 275 -23.65 -7.29 -0.71
C ASP A 275 -23.41 -8.01 0.63
N VAL A 276 -22.68 -9.13 0.63
CA VAL A 276 -22.29 -9.83 1.88
C VAL A 276 -21.37 -8.94 2.72
N ILE A 277 -20.40 -8.26 2.09
CA ILE A 277 -19.50 -7.33 2.79
C ILE A 277 -20.30 -6.16 3.38
N GLN A 278 -21.26 -5.60 2.64
CA GLN A 278 -22.14 -4.56 3.15
C GLN A 278 -22.94 -5.04 4.35
N GLU A 279 -23.61 -6.20 4.25
CA GLU A 279 -24.39 -6.80 5.33
C GLU A 279 -23.53 -6.96 6.60
N LYS A 280 -22.33 -7.53 6.45
CA LYS A 280 -21.42 -7.77 7.57
C LYS A 280 -20.86 -6.49 8.15
N ALA A 281 -20.38 -5.58 7.32
CA ALA A 281 -19.82 -4.30 7.77
C ALA A 281 -20.88 -3.50 8.56
N LEU A 282 -22.10 -3.39 8.02
CA LEU A 282 -23.18 -2.66 8.68
C LEU A 282 -23.65 -3.34 9.97
N GLY A 283 -23.48 -4.66 10.11
CA GLY A 283 -23.66 -5.39 11.36
C GLY A 283 -22.64 -5.00 12.43
N LEU A 284 -21.35 -4.93 12.08
CA LEU A 284 -20.27 -4.57 13.03
C LEU A 284 -20.43 -3.18 13.64
N ARG A 285 -21.04 -2.27 12.89
CA ARG A 285 -21.28 -0.90 13.34
C ARG A 285 -22.28 -0.82 14.49
N GLU A 286 -23.21 -1.77 14.62
CA GLU A 286 -24.11 -1.80 15.80
C GLU A 286 -23.31 -2.02 17.07
N ASP A 287 -22.28 -2.88 17.03
CA ASP A 287 -21.37 -3.05 18.15
C ASP A 287 -20.54 -1.79 18.41
N ALA A 288 -20.04 -1.14 17.35
CA ALA A 288 -19.19 0.05 17.46
C ALA A 288 -19.93 1.25 18.08
N LEU A 289 -21.17 1.52 17.64
CA LEU A 289 -21.97 2.66 18.10
C LEU A 289 -22.50 2.51 19.52
N ASN A 290 -22.53 1.29 20.06
CA ASN A 290 -22.97 1.02 21.42
C ASN A 290 -21.86 1.20 22.46
N THR A 291 -20.68 1.70 22.07
CA THR A 291 -19.55 1.90 22.99
C THR A 291 -19.20 3.39 23.13
N GLU A 292 -18.74 3.79 24.32
CA GLU A 292 -18.20 5.13 24.56
C GLU A 292 -16.79 5.34 23.93
N LYS A 293 -16.21 4.28 23.36
CA LYS A 293 -14.87 4.34 22.74
C LYS A 293 -14.97 4.73 21.28
N SER A 294 -14.00 5.51 20.82
CA SER A 294 -13.81 5.77 19.39
C SER A 294 -13.54 4.47 18.64
N PHE A 295 -13.98 4.40 17.38
CA PHE A 295 -13.84 3.19 16.57
C PHE A 295 -13.06 3.44 15.27
N PHE A 296 -12.34 2.40 14.86
CA PHE A 296 -11.78 2.25 13.53
C PHE A 296 -12.55 1.13 12.83
N TRP A 297 -13.09 1.40 11.65
CA TRP A 297 -13.93 0.44 10.93
C TRP A 297 -13.49 0.35 9.47
N GLY A 298 -12.62 -0.62 9.17
CA GLY A 298 -12.14 -0.88 7.82
C GLY A 298 -13.14 -1.71 7.01
N ILE A 299 -13.40 -1.27 5.78
CA ILE A 299 -14.28 -1.96 4.83
C ILE A 299 -13.52 -2.11 3.51
N ALA A 300 -13.37 -3.34 3.02
CA ALA A 300 -12.52 -3.60 1.87
C ALA A 300 -13.14 -4.64 0.91
N PRO A 301 -14.08 -4.24 0.02
CA PRO A 301 -14.54 -5.11 -1.06
C PRO A 301 -13.41 -5.44 -2.04
N ALA A 302 -13.46 -6.61 -2.68
CA ALA A 302 -12.52 -6.95 -3.76
C ALA A 302 -12.88 -6.29 -5.10
N ALA A 303 -14.02 -5.60 -5.20
CA ALA A 303 -14.35 -4.80 -6.38
C ALA A 303 -13.40 -3.59 -6.51
N PRO A 304 -12.99 -3.19 -7.74
CA PRO A 304 -13.31 -3.79 -9.04
C PRO A 304 -12.29 -4.81 -9.61
N HIS A 305 -11.55 -5.53 -8.78
CA HIS A 305 -10.56 -6.52 -9.22
C HIS A 305 -11.15 -7.56 -10.20
N MET A 306 -10.32 -8.12 -11.08
CA MET A 306 -10.74 -9.26 -11.92
C MET A 306 -11.15 -10.48 -11.08
N GLU A 307 -11.94 -11.40 -11.61
CA GLU A 307 -12.15 -12.68 -10.93
C GLU A 307 -10.89 -13.55 -11.02
N VAL A 308 -10.57 -14.27 -9.95
CA VAL A 308 -9.45 -15.22 -9.92
C VAL A 308 -10.00 -16.62 -9.70
N GLN A 309 -10.13 -17.41 -10.76
CA GLN A 309 -10.60 -18.79 -10.71
C GLN A 309 -9.70 -19.68 -9.84
N LEU A 310 -10.21 -20.82 -9.37
CA LEU A 310 -9.44 -21.79 -8.58
C LEU A 310 -8.17 -22.29 -9.29
N THR A 311 -8.13 -22.18 -10.62
CA THR A 311 -6.96 -22.51 -11.46
C THR A 311 -5.88 -21.43 -11.44
N GLY A 312 -6.11 -20.30 -10.76
CA GLY A 312 -5.30 -19.08 -10.84
C GLY A 312 -5.57 -18.24 -12.09
N ARG A 313 -6.54 -18.64 -12.94
CA ARG A 313 -6.91 -17.90 -14.14
C ARG A 313 -7.71 -16.66 -13.79
N PHE A 314 -7.27 -15.52 -14.31
CA PHE A 314 -8.03 -14.29 -14.27
C PHE A 314 -9.16 -14.31 -15.31
N THR A 315 -10.36 -13.93 -14.91
CA THR A 315 -11.52 -13.73 -15.79
C THR A 315 -12.17 -12.38 -15.54
N GLU A 316 -12.94 -11.91 -16.53
CA GLU A 316 -13.76 -10.71 -16.35
C GLU A 316 -14.65 -10.85 -15.12
N PRO A 317 -14.85 -9.75 -14.36
CA PRO A 317 -15.64 -9.79 -13.16
C PRO A 317 -17.13 -9.89 -13.48
N LEU A 318 -17.88 -10.67 -12.69
CA LEU A 318 -19.31 -10.84 -12.91
C LEU A 318 -20.11 -9.71 -12.23
N PRO A 319 -21.00 -9.02 -12.97
CA PRO A 319 -21.86 -7.98 -12.42
C PRO A 319 -22.85 -8.55 -11.39
N ARG A 320 -23.29 -7.70 -10.47
CA ARG A 320 -24.39 -8.02 -9.54
C ARG A 320 -25.67 -8.28 -10.33
N PRO A 321 -26.53 -9.25 -9.94
CA PRO A 321 -27.79 -9.49 -10.63
C PRO A 321 -28.65 -8.23 -10.72
N GLY A 322 -29.06 -7.85 -11.93
CA GLY A 322 -29.79 -6.62 -12.23
C GLY A 322 -28.93 -5.49 -12.81
N ASP A 323 -27.60 -5.56 -12.67
CA ASP A 323 -26.67 -4.54 -13.15
C ASP A 323 -26.03 -4.92 -14.51
N GLU A 324 -26.42 -6.04 -15.13
CA GLU A 324 -25.80 -6.59 -16.35
C GLU A 324 -25.92 -5.68 -17.58
N SER A 325 -26.98 -4.89 -17.68
CA SER A 325 -27.26 -3.99 -18.81
C SER A 325 -26.77 -2.56 -18.59
N LEU A 326 -26.13 -2.26 -17.45
CA LEU A 326 -25.57 -0.93 -17.22
C LEU A 326 -24.38 -0.70 -18.15
N PHE A 327 -24.23 0.55 -18.62
CA PHE A 327 -23.05 1.02 -19.37
C PHE A 327 -22.76 0.25 -20.67
N GLU A 328 -23.76 -0.33 -21.34
CA GLU A 328 -23.59 -1.15 -22.56
C GLU A 328 -22.74 -0.48 -23.65
N ASP A 329 -22.88 0.83 -23.83
CA ASP A 329 -22.20 1.61 -24.87
C ASP A 329 -20.91 2.30 -24.40
N VAL A 330 -20.47 2.06 -23.16
CA VAL A 330 -19.26 2.70 -22.63
C VAL A 330 -18.02 1.96 -23.15
N GLU A 331 -17.06 2.72 -23.66
CA GLU A 331 -15.72 2.27 -24.01
C GLU A 331 -14.70 2.80 -22.99
N VAL A 332 -13.56 2.12 -22.84
CA VAL A 332 -12.49 2.67 -22.02
C VAL A 332 -11.96 3.96 -22.67
N PRO A 333 -11.64 5.01 -21.90
CA PRO A 333 -11.08 6.23 -22.47
C PRO A 333 -9.87 5.95 -23.37
N ARG A 334 -9.94 6.40 -24.63
CA ARG A 334 -8.83 6.33 -25.59
C ARG A 334 -7.83 7.44 -25.33
N THR A 335 -7.13 7.36 -24.20
CA THR A 335 -6.12 8.34 -23.79
C THR A 335 -4.95 8.40 -24.78
N PRO A 336 -4.10 9.43 -24.74
CA PRO A 336 -2.87 9.47 -25.54
C PRO A 336 -1.90 8.29 -25.31
N SER A 337 -1.97 7.63 -24.15
CA SER A 337 -1.20 6.41 -23.85
C SER A 337 -1.87 5.13 -24.39
N PHE A 338 -3.14 5.18 -24.81
CA PHE A 338 -3.92 4.01 -25.21
C PHE A 338 -3.40 3.39 -26.51
N ASN A 339 -2.86 2.17 -26.40
CA ASN A 339 -2.43 1.35 -27.53
C ASN A 339 -1.41 2.01 -28.51
N VAL A 340 -0.55 2.91 -28.03
CA VAL A 340 0.42 3.65 -28.89
C VAL A 340 1.87 3.12 -28.86
N LYS A 341 2.31 2.42 -29.91
CA LYS A 341 3.64 1.77 -29.95
C LYS A 341 4.82 2.71 -29.70
N GLY A 342 5.75 2.29 -28.83
CA GLY A 342 7.13 2.78 -28.82
C GLY A 342 7.40 4.19 -28.27
N GLN A 343 6.47 4.79 -27.53
CA GLN A 343 6.68 6.12 -26.93
C GLN A 343 7.37 6.02 -25.55
N GLY A 344 8.70 6.13 -25.52
CA GLY A 344 9.47 6.17 -24.26
C GLY A 344 9.49 4.85 -23.46
N ALA A 345 8.89 3.79 -24.00
CA ALA A 345 8.79 2.49 -23.33
C ALA A 345 10.16 1.88 -23.04
N VAL A 346 10.31 1.33 -21.83
CA VAL A 346 11.54 0.71 -21.32
C VAL A 346 11.30 -0.75 -20.94
N SER A 347 12.37 -1.50 -20.70
CA SER A 347 12.31 -2.92 -20.31
C SER A 347 11.48 -3.74 -21.30
N TRP A 348 10.58 -4.60 -20.83
CA TRP A 348 9.73 -5.49 -21.62
C TRP A 348 8.65 -4.75 -22.43
N LEU A 349 8.34 -3.50 -22.10
CA LEU A 349 7.29 -2.72 -22.74
C LEU A 349 7.65 -2.28 -24.15
N LYS A 350 8.94 -2.08 -24.42
CA LYS A 350 9.44 -1.64 -25.74
C LYS A 350 9.20 -2.67 -26.85
N ASP A 351 9.04 -3.93 -26.46
CA ASP A 351 8.84 -5.07 -27.36
C ASP A 351 7.35 -5.43 -27.52
N LEU A 352 6.44 -4.66 -26.91
CA LEU A 352 5.01 -4.86 -27.09
C LEU A 352 4.57 -4.40 -28.49
N GLU A 353 3.71 -5.22 -29.08
CA GLU A 353 3.00 -4.89 -30.31
C GLU A 353 1.69 -4.19 -29.99
N GLU A 354 1.17 -3.43 -30.96
CA GLU A 354 -0.16 -2.84 -30.84
C GLU A 354 -1.22 -3.93 -30.64
N LEU A 355 -2.14 -3.68 -29.72
CA LEU A 355 -3.28 -4.53 -29.44
C LEU A 355 -4.17 -4.61 -30.67
N SER A 356 -4.61 -5.83 -31.00
CA SER A 356 -5.56 -6.07 -32.09
C SER A 356 -6.94 -5.50 -31.73
N SER A 357 -7.79 -5.27 -32.73
CA SER A 357 -9.17 -4.80 -32.50
C SER A 357 -9.95 -5.72 -31.57
N THR A 358 -9.75 -7.03 -31.65
CA THR A 358 -10.38 -8.01 -30.74
C THR A 358 -9.95 -7.82 -29.29
N VAL A 359 -8.68 -7.49 -29.04
CA VAL A 359 -8.20 -7.22 -27.68
C VAL A 359 -8.73 -5.86 -27.19
N VAL A 360 -8.82 -4.86 -28.06
CA VAL A 360 -9.42 -3.56 -27.74
C VAL A 360 -10.91 -3.71 -27.36
N GLU A 361 -11.69 -4.45 -28.14
CA GLU A 361 -13.11 -4.76 -27.83
C GLU A 361 -13.25 -5.52 -26.50
N TYR A 362 -12.32 -6.45 -26.22
CA TYR A 362 -12.27 -7.16 -24.93
C TYR A 362 -11.98 -6.19 -23.78
N ILE A 363 -11.06 -5.25 -23.95
CA ILE A 363 -10.75 -4.24 -22.94
C ILE A 363 -11.96 -3.36 -22.65
N ASP A 364 -12.73 -2.95 -23.68
CA ASP A 364 -13.97 -2.20 -23.46
C ASP A 364 -15.00 -3.03 -22.68
N HIS A 365 -15.10 -4.33 -22.99
CA HIS A 365 -15.94 -5.24 -22.23
C HIS A 365 -15.51 -5.32 -20.75
N VAL A 366 -14.22 -5.51 -20.48
CA VAL A 366 -13.67 -5.54 -19.11
C VAL A 366 -13.93 -4.22 -18.40
N HIS A 367 -13.76 -3.08 -19.08
CA HIS A 367 -14.06 -1.77 -18.51
C HIS A 367 -15.53 -1.68 -18.07
N ARG A 368 -16.49 -2.05 -18.93
CA ARG A 368 -17.92 -2.09 -18.58
C ARG A 368 -18.19 -2.99 -17.38
N GLN A 369 -17.62 -4.20 -17.33
CA GLN A 369 -17.80 -5.10 -16.20
C GLN A 369 -17.28 -4.50 -14.89
N ARG A 370 -16.11 -3.84 -14.93
CA ARG A 370 -15.54 -3.14 -13.78
C ARG A 370 -16.41 -1.96 -13.32
N LEU A 371 -17.03 -1.21 -14.23
CA LEU A 371 -18.00 -0.17 -13.87
C LEU A 371 -19.26 -0.75 -13.21
N ARG A 372 -19.73 -1.92 -13.66
CA ARG A 372 -20.93 -2.59 -13.11
C ARG A 372 -20.71 -3.10 -11.70
N ILE A 373 -19.58 -3.75 -11.42
CA ILE A 373 -19.27 -4.25 -10.07
C ILE A 373 -18.93 -3.14 -9.07
N LEU A 374 -18.66 -1.91 -9.54
CA LEU A 374 -18.55 -0.73 -8.69
C LEU A 374 -19.91 -0.20 -8.22
N GLN A 375 -21.02 -0.52 -8.89
CA GLN A 375 -22.34 -0.06 -8.46
C GLN A 375 -22.73 -0.54 -7.05
N PRO A 376 -22.54 -1.81 -6.67
CA PRO A 376 -22.75 -2.22 -5.29
C PRO A 376 -21.73 -1.61 -4.30
N VAL A 377 -20.54 -1.20 -4.76
CA VAL A 377 -19.61 -0.42 -3.92
C VAL A 377 -20.14 1.00 -3.70
N ASP A 378 -20.73 1.60 -4.72
CA ASP A 378 -21.36 2.92 -4.65
C ASP A 378 -22.55 2.92 -3.67
N ASP A 379 -23.36 1.85 -3.71
CA ASP A 379 -24.42 1.58 -2.73
C ASP A 379 -23.86 1.41 -1.31
N LEU A 380 -22.77 0.66 -1.15
CA LEU A 380 -22.10 0.43 0.13
C LEU A 380 -21.61 1.73 0.75
N VAL A 381 -20.98 2.61 -0.03
CA VAL A 381 -20.50 3.91 0.44
C VAL A 381 -21.66 4.76 0.96
N GLU A 382 -22.74 4.85 0.18
CA GLU A 382 -23.95 5.56 0.59
C GLU A 382 -24.53 5.00 1.89
N ALA A 383 -24.65 3.67 1.99
CA ALA A 383 -25.18 3.02 3.18
C ALA A 383 -24.32 3.27 4.42
N VAL A 384 -22.98 3.26 4.29
CA VAL A 384 -22.07 3.59 5.40
C VAL A 384 -22.26 5.03 5.87
N VAL A 385 -22.33 5.98 4.93
CA VAL A 385 -22.55 7.39 5.24
C VAL A 385 -23.89 7.59 5.95
N GLN A 386 -24.99 7.08 5.37
CA GLN A 386 -26.32 7.17 5.96
C GLN A 386 -26.32 6.61 7.38
N ARG A 387 -25.67 5.48 7.60
CA ARG A 387 -25.64 4.82 8.89
C ARG A 387 -24.82 5.59 9.94
N VAL A 388 -23.79 6.34 9.52
CA VAL A 388 -23.07 7.29 10.40
C VAL A 388 -23.96 8.49 10.76
N GLU A 389 -24.75 8.99 9.81
CA GLU A 389 -25.68 10.10 10.05
C GLU A 389 -26.84 9.69 10.97
N GLU A 390 -27.41 8.49 10.78
CA GLU A 390 -28.44 7.88 11.62
C GLU A 390 -27.97 7.62 13.06
N ALA A 391 -26.66 7.43 13.26
CA ALA A 391 -26.06 7.27 14.58
C ALA A 391 -26.14 8.53 15.44
N GLY A 392 -26.43 9.68 14.83
CA GLY A 392 -26.61 10.97 15.49
C GLY A 392 -25.56 12.00 15.10
N ALA A 393 -25.93 13.27 15.26
CA ALA A 393 -25.13 14.40 14.82
C ALA A 393 -23.73 14.46 15.45
N GLU A 394 -23.57 14.01 16.70
CA GLU A 394 -22.28 13.98 17.39
C GLU A 394 -21.34 12.94 16.76
N VAL A 395 -21.85 11.74 16.46
CA VAL A 395 -21.08 10.69 15.78
C VAL A 395 -20.68 11.19 14.39
N ALA A 396 -21.61 11.72 13.62
CA ALA A 396 -21.34 12.24 12.29
C ALA A 396 -20.30 13.38 12.30
N ALA A 397 -20.41 14.32 13.25
CA ALA A 397 -19.48 15.44 13.38
C ALA A 397 -18.08 15.05 13.88
N ASN A 398 -17.91 13.81 14.37
CA ASN A 398 -16.64 13.28 14.89
C ASN A 398 -16.10 12.08 14.07
N THR A 399 -16.62 11.83 12.86
CA THR A 399 -16.23 10.68 12.04
C THR A 399 -15.54 11.09 10.75
N TYR A 400 -14.36 10.54 10.49
CA TYR A 400 -13.72 10.58 9.18
C TYR A 400 -14.13 9.36 8.36
N ILE A 401 -14.62 9.58 7.14
CA ILE A 401 -14.86 8.55 6.14
C ILE A 401 -13.87 8.78 5.00
N ILE A 402 -13.09 7.75 4.69
CA ILE A 402 -11.98 7.79 3.74
C ILE A 402 -12.29 6.76 2.65
N PHE A 403 -12.32 7.16 1.39
CA PHE A 403 -12.47 6.26 0.25
C PHE A 403 -11.17 6.25 -0.56
N THR A 404 -10.63 5.05 -0.83
CA THR A 404 -9.41 4.88 -1.63
C THR A 404 -9.37 3.51 -2.32
N SER A 405 -8.37 3.29 -3.18
CA SER A 405 -7.97 1.97 -3.68
C SER A 405 -6.60 1.56 -3.13
N ASP A 406 -6.27 0.26 -3.15
CA ASP A 406 -4.92 -0.23 -2.83
C ASP A 406 -3.91 0.02 -3.95
N ASN A 407 -4.31 -0.13 -5.21
CA ASN A 407 -3.57 0.23 -6.42
C ASN A 407 -4.54 0.51 -7.58
N GLY A 408 -3.99 0.97 -8.70
CA GLY A 408 -4.71 1.17 -9.95
C GLY A 408 -4.71 -0.08 -10.84
N TYR A 409 -5.12 0.10 -12.08
CA TYR A 409 -5.29 -0.94 -13.08
C TYR A 409 -5.31 -0.34 -14.50
N ALA A 410 -4.43 -0.81 -15.36
CA ALA A 410 -4.38 -0.41 -16.76
C ALA A 410 -5.33 -1.22 -17.64
N LEU A 411 -5.92 -0.54 -18.61
CA LEU A 411 -6.83 -1.08 -19.62
C LEU A 411 -6.43 -0.53 -21.00
N GLY A 412 -5.42 -1.14 -21.64
CA GLY A 412 -4.96 -0.77 -22.98
C GLY A 412 -3.89 0.33 -23.05
N SER A 413 -3.70 1.09 -21.97
CA SER A 413 -2.59 2.04 -21.86
C SER A 413 -1.24 1.33 -22.06
N HIS A 414 -0.35 1.96 -22.84
CA HIS A 414 0.97 1.45 -23.16
C HIS A 414 0.97 0.06 -23.84
N GLN A 415 -0.05 -0.23 -24.68
CA GLN A 415 -0.22 -1.48 -25.44
C GLN A 415 -0.39 -2.71 -24.53
N ARG A 416 -0.88 -2.50 -23.31
CA ARG A 416 -1.01 -3.57 -22.32
C ARG A 416 -2.41 -4.19 -22.35
N ASN A 417 -2.43 -5.50 -22.18
CA ASN A 417 -3.63 -6.19 -21.71
C ASN A 417 -4.05 -5.64 -20.33
N PRO A 418 -5.29 -5.92 -19.88
CA PRO A 418 -5.73 -5.59 -18.53
C PRO A 418 -4.70 -6.02 -17.48
N GLY A 419 -4.39 -5.15 -16.51
CA GLY A 419 -3.49 -5.54 -15.42
C GLY A 419 -2.84 -4.36 -14.70
N LYS A 420 -2.02 -4.70 -13.72
CA LYS A 420 -1.23 -3.77 -12.89
C LYS A 420 0.25 -4.15 -12.93
N SER A 421 1.10 -3.56 -12.08
CA SER A 421 2.55 -3.85 -11.92
C SER A 421 3.53 -2.85 -12.56
N LEU A 422 3.09 -1.66 -12.98
CA LEU A 422 3.94 -0.61 -13.58
C LEU A 422 3.94 0.70 -12.80
N PRO A 423 4.94 1.59 -13.02
CA PRO A 423 5.00 2.89 -12.34
C PRO A 423 4.04 3.93 -12.93
N TYR A 424 3.30 3.59 -13.98
CA TYR A 424 2.42 4.52 -14.68
C TYR A 424 1.17 4.82 -13.86
N GLU A 425 0.61 6.02 -14.05
CA GLU A 425 -0.53 6.48 -13.25
C GLU A 425 -1.75 5.58 -13.33
N GLU A 426 -1.97 4.87 -14.43
CA GLU A 426 -3.01 3.86 -14.51
C GLU A 426 -2.88 2.81 -13.41
N ASP A 427 -1.66 2.48 -12.99
CA ASP A 427 -1.33 1.45 -12.01
C ASP A 427 -1.10 2.00 -10.60
N VAL A 428 -0.62 3.25 -10.48
CA VAL A 428 -0.24 3.85 -9.17
C VAL A 428 -1.12 5.02 -8.72
N LEU A 429 -1.77 5.78 -9.60
CA LEU A 429 -2.64 6.89 -9.20
C LEU A 429 -4.03 6.36 -8.85
N VAL A 430 -4.38 6.44 -7.56
CA VAL A 430 -5.61 5.88 -7.02
C VAL A 430 -6.51 6.96 -6.44
N PRO A 431 -7.84 6.77 -6.43
CA PRO A 431 -8.73 7.74 -5.84
C PRO A 431 -8.42 7.93 -4.35
N LEU A 432 -8.51 9.16 -3.86
CA LEU A 432 -8.57 9.45 -2.42
C LEU A 432 -9.61 10.54 -2.17
N ILE A 433 -10.65 10.20 -1.42
CA ILE A 433 -11.67 11.15 -0.96
C ILE A 433 -11.76 11.06 0.56
N ILE A 434 -11.69 12.20 1.24
CA ILE A 434 -11.83 12.28 2.69
C ILE A 434 -12.99 13.21 3.01
N ARG A 435 -13.95 12.72 3.80
CA ARG A 435 -15.00 13.50 4.45
C ARG A 435 -14.82 13.40 5.96
N GLY A 436 -14.89 14.51 6.68
CA GLY A 436 -14.81 14.47 8.15
C GLY A 436 -14.61 15.83 8.82
N PRO A 437 -14.38 15.84 10.15
CA PRO A 437 -14.17 17.05 10.92
C PRO A 437 -13.04 17.91 10.33
N ASN A 438 -13.30 19.21 10.13
CA ASN A 438 -12.33 20.18 9.58
C ASN A 438 -11.78 19.83 8.18
N VAL A 439 -12.41 18.91 7.44
CA VAL A 439 -12.09 18.66 6.05
C VAL A 439 -12.96 19.57 5.18
N PRO A 440 -12.38 20.39 4.29
CA PRO A 440 -13.16 21.22 3.38
C PRO A 440 -14.11 20.37 2.52
N SER A 441 -15.34 20.83 2.37
CA SER A 441 -16.35 20.21 1.51
C SER A 441 -16.27 20.73 0.08
N ASN A 442 -16.49 19.87 -0.90
CA ASN A 442 -16.53 20.20 -2.32
C ASN A 442 -15.22 20.83 -2.81
N VAL A 443 -14.09 20.33 -2.33
CA VAL A 443 -12.75 20.77 -2.72
C VAL A 443 -12.03 19.65 -3.45
N VAL A 444 -11.30 20.00 -4.51
CA VAL A 444 -10.34 19.11 -5.17
C VAL A 444 -8.95 19.64 -4.91
N ASN A 445 -8.15 18.89 -4.16
CA ASN A 445 -6.75 19.19 -3.95
C ASN A 445 -5.91 18.51 -5.04
N THR A 446 -5.36 19.31 -5.94
CA THR A 446 -4.46 18.86 -7.01
C THR A 446 -3.01 19.28 -6.76
N LYS A 447 -2.70 19.86 -5.59
CA LYS A 447 -1.37 20.36 -5.28
C LYS A 447 -0.56 19.34 -4.48
N ASP A 448 -1.14 18.86 -3.39
CA ASP A 448 -0.43 18.00 -2.45
C ASP A 448 -0.28 16.57 -2.99
N VAL A 449 0.94 16.04 -2.91
CA VAL A 449 1.26 14.65 -3.27
C VAL A 449 1.33 13.81 -2.01
N HIS A 450 0.62 12.69 -2.03
CA HIS A 450 0.50 11.77 -0.90
C HIS A 450 0.56 10.31 -1.38
N SER A 451 0.80 9.40 -0.44
CA SER A 451 0.89 7.96 -0.72
C SER A 451 0.31 7.11 0.42
N MET A 452 0.18 5.82 0.17
CA MET A 452 -0.41 4.88 1.15
C MET A 452 0.25 4.93 2.56
N PRO A 453 1.59 5.02 2.69
CA PRO A 453 2.24 5.25 3.98
C PRO A 453 1.80 6.54 4.68
N ASP A 454 1.61 7.63 3.93
CA ASP A 454 1.14 8.92 4.47
C ASP A 454 -0.29 8.80 5.00
N LEU A 455 -1.16 8.06 4.32
CA LEU A 455 -2.51 7.79 4.80
C LEU A 455 -2.49 6.97 6.10
N GLY A 456 -1.65 5.94 6.18
CA GLY A 456 -1.45 5.17 7.41
C GLY A 456 -0.93 6.05 8.56
N ALA A 457 0.03 6.93 8.27
CA ALA A 457 0.55 7.91 9.22
C ALA A 457 -0.51 8.93 9.67
N ALA A 458 -1.35 9.40 8.75
CA ALA A 458 -2.44 10.34 9.04
C ALA A 458 -3.50 9.71 9.96
N ILE A 459 -3.89 8.46 9.73
CA ILE A 459 -4.83 7.72 10.60
C ILE A 459 -4.25 7.59 12.02
N LEU A 460 -2.96 7.23 12.14
CA LEU A 460 -2.28 7.18 13.43
C LEU A 460 -2.21 8.56 14.10
N GLY A 461 -1.95 9.62 13.32
CA GLY A 461 -1.96 11.01 13.80
C GLY A 461 -3.32 11.45 14.33
N LEU A 462 -4.42 11.09 13.64
CA LEU A 462 -5.80 11.32 14.09
C LEU A 462 -6.10 10.61 15.41
N ALA A 463 -5.55 9.41 15.60
CA ALA A 463 -5.66 8.65 16.85
C ALA A 463 -4.76 9.19 17.98
N GLY A 464 -3.92 10.19 17.71
CA GLY A 464 -2.99 10.80 18.67
C GLY A 464 -1.64 10.08 18.79
N ALA A 465 -1.29 9.20 17.84
CA ALA A 465 0.02 8.57 17.75
C ALA A 465 0.99 9.42 16.90
N SER A 466 2.25 9.52 17.32
CA SER A 466 3.28 10.30 16.62
C SER A 466 3.83 9.53 15.42
N VAL A 467 3.81 10.14 14.22
CA VAL A 467 4.48 9.61 13.03
C VAL A 467 5.27 10.73 12.35
N THR A 468 6.47 10.41 11.85
CA THR A 468 7.37 11.37 11.16
C THR A 468 7.92 10.75 9.87
N HIS A 469 7.19 10.82 8.76
CA HIS A 469 7.74 10.58 7.42
C HIS A 469 6.98 11.43 6.38
N ARG A 470 7.70 11.95 5.37
CA ARG A 470 7.17 12.64 4.18
C ARG A 470 8.14 12.40 3.03
N ASP A 471 7.84 11.43 2.18
CA ASP A 471 8.42 11.19 0.85
C ASP A 471 7.34 10.42 0.06
N THR A 472 7.30 10.49 -1.28
CA THR A 472 6.41 9.65 -2.13
C THR A 472 7.22 8.85 -3.15
N ILE A 473 7.15 7.51 -3.06
CA ILE A 473 7.94 6.57 -3.87
C ILE A 473 7.01 5.46 -4.37
N ALA A 474 7.11 5.09 -5.65
CA ALA A 474 6.49 3.88 -6.18
C ALA A 474 7.56 2.86 -6.60
N GLU A 475 7.46 1.64 -6.10
CA GLU A 475 8.40 0.54 -6.34
C GLU A 475 7.64 -0.75 -6.66
N TYR A 476 8.18 -1.57 -7.55
CA TYR A 476 7.63 -2.90 -7.84
C TYR A 476 8.74 -3.92 -7.87
N TRP A 477 8.43 -5.14 -7.42
CA TRP A 477 9.40 -6.20 -7.24
C TRP A 477 8.92 -7.49 -7.90
N ASN A 478 9.85 -8.21 -8.53
CA ASN A 478 9.68 -9.55 -9.09
C ASN A 478 9.05 -9.57 -10.50
N GLY A 479 7.99 -10.36 -10.76
CA GLY A 479 7.44 -10.58 -12.09
C GLY A 479 6.03 -10.03 -12.25
N ALA A 480 5.83 -9.18 -13.26
CA ALA A 480 4.52 -8.68 -13.68
C ALA A 480 3.78 -9.73 -14.51
N GLY A 481 2.45 -9.77 -14.36
CA GLY A 481 1.56 -10.59 -15.17
C GLY A 481 0.43 -9.76 -15.73
N ASP A 482 -0.01 -10.10 -16.93
CA ASP A 482 -1.24 -9.57 -17.52
C ASP A 482 -2.44 -10.34 -16.93
N GLU A 483 -3.53 -9.63 -16.64
CA GLU A 483 -4.77 -10.18 -16.11
C GLU A 483 -5.85 -10.26 -17.23
N GLY A 484 -6.85 -11.13 -17.04
CA GLY A 484 -7.95 -11.35 -17.98
C GLY A 484 -7.84 -12.58 -18.88
N THR A 485 -8.93 -12.93 -19.56
CA THR A 485 -9.08 -14.17 -20.33
C THR A 485 -8.25 -14.20 -21.61
N MET A 486 -7.96 -13.02 -22.18
CA MET A 486 -7.13 -12.81 -23.37
C MET A 486 -5.64 -12.63 -23.03
N SER A 487 -5.28 -12.57 -21.75
CA SER A 487 -3.90 -12.66 -21.30
C SER A 487 -3.37 -14.10 -21.44
N THR A 488 -2.16 -14.27 -21.93
CA THR A 488 -1.44 -15.54 -21.79
C THR A 488 -0.91 -15.64 -20.34
N LEU A 489 -1.74 -16.16 -19.44
CA LEU A 489 -1.47 -16.40 -18.00
C LEU A 489 -0.13 -17.12 -17.69
N THR A 490 0.54 -17.64 -18.69
CA THR A 490 1.74 -18.46 -18.58
C THR A 490 3.06 -17.69 -18.64
N GLN A 491 3.06 -16.37 -18.88
CA GLN A 491 4.30 -15.59 -18.90
C GLN A 491 4.31 -14.50 -17.83
N LEU A 492 4.81 -14.85 -16.64
CA LEU A 492 5.45 -13.85 -15.78
C LEU A 492 6.52 -13.14 -16.61
N ARG A 493 6.39 -11.83 -16.79
CA ARG A 493 7.37 -11.04 -17.53
C ARG A 493 8.63 -10.91 -16.66
N PRO A 494 9.82 -11.27 -17.16
CA PRO A 494 11.07 -11.00 -16.44
C PRO A 494 11.39 -9.49 -16.51
N ASN A 495 12.34 -9.04 -15.68
CA ASN A 495 12.88 -7.67 -15.69
C ASN A 495 11.86 -6.56 -15.35
N THR A 496 10.89 -6.84 -14.48
CA THR A 496 9.81 -5.90 -14.14
C THR A 496 10.08 -5.07 -12.87
N THR A 497 11.14 -5.38 -12.13
CA THR A 497 11.49 -4.64 -10.92
C THR A 497 11.93 -3.20 -11.26
N TYR A 498 11.33 -2.22 -10.59
CA TYR A 498 11.68 -0.80 -10.73
C TYR A 498 11.53 -0.04 -9.40
N ARG A 499 12.12 1.15 -9.35
CA ARG A 499 11.83 2.17 -8.34
C ARG A 499 11.66 3.52 -9.02
N SER A 500 10.63 4.24 -8.64
CA SER A 500 10.30 5.56 -9.16
C SER A 500 10.04 6.55 -8.02
N MET A 501 10.34 7.80 -8.30
CA MET A 501 10.12 8.93 -7.39
C MET A 501 9.32 9.99 -8.12
N HIS A 502 8.27 10.48 -7.47
CA HIS A 502 7.51 11.61 -7.94
C HIS A 502 7.98 12.86 -7.20
N VAL A 503 8.52 13.82 -7.96
CA VAL A 503 9.00 15.11 -7.43
C VAL A 503 8.07 16.20 -7.92
N THR A 504 7.53 16.97 -6.99
CA THR A 504 6.78 18.19 -7.28
C THR A 504 7.48 19.37 -6.62
N ASP A 505 7.62 20.47 -7.35
CA ASP A 505 8.21 21.71 -6.86
C ASP A 505 7.39 22.88 -7.40
N GLU A 506 7.15 23.90 -6.58
CA GLU A 506 6.43 25.13 -6.97
C GLU A 506 7.38 26.29 -6.69
N SER A 507 7.62 27.14 -7.69
CA SER A 507 8.46 28.33 -7.54
C SER A 507 7.93 29.22 -6.40
N GLU A 508 8.83 29.95 -5.72
CA GLU A 508 8.45 30.80 -4.57
C GLU A 508 7.35 31.84 -4.90
N ASP A 509 7.22 32.23 -6.17
CA ASP A 509 6.20 33.16 -6.66
C ASP A 509 4.90 32.48 -7.16
N GLY A 510 4.83 31.15 -7.13
CA GLY A 510 3.69 30.34 -7.58
C GLY A 510 3.46 30.30 -9.09
N ASN A 511 4.36 30.84 -9.91
CA ASN A 511 4.18 30.93 -11.36
C ASN A 511 4.67 29.70 -12.14
N GLU A 512 5.59 28.93 -11.58
CA GLU A 512 6.13 27.71 -12.19
C GLU A 512 5.87 26.53 -11.25
N THR A 513 5.18 25.52 -11.75
CA THR A 513 5.07 24.22 -11.08
C THR A 513 5.87 23.22 -11.90
N HIS A 514 6.84 22.58 -11.28
CA HIS A 514 7.60 21.47 -11.83
C HIS A 514 7.00 20.18 -11.29
N ASP A 515 6.77 19.23 -12.18
CA ASP A 515 6.10 17.98 -11.86
C ASP A 515 6.75 16.83 -12.61
N TRP A 516 7.54 16.02 -11.93
CA TRP A 516 8.42 15.04 -12.58
C TRP A 516 8.28 13.66 -11.97
N VAL A 517 8.21 12.63 -12.82
CA VAL A 517 8.33 11.24 -12.41
C VAL A 517 9.64 10.69 -12.96
N TYR A 518 10.52 10.21 -12.08
CA TYR A 518 11.79 9.58 -12.45
C TYR A 518 11.82 8.12 -12.00
N GLY A 519 11.98 7.20 -12.96
CA GLY A 519 12.02 5.75 -12.73
C GLY A 519 13.39 5.15 -13.07
N VAL A 520 13.82 4.15 -12.29
CA VAL A 520 15.00 3.32 -12.56
C VAL A 520 14.60 1.85 -12.49
N TRP A 521 14.89 1.12 -13.56
CA TRP A 521 14.56 -0.29 -13.72
C TRP A 521 15.74 -1.19 -13.34
N CYS A 522 15.48 -2.44 -12.96
CA CYS A 522 16.55 -3.39 -12.59
C CYS A 522 17.49 -3.72 -13.77
N THR A 523 17.05 -3.46 -14.99
CA THR A 523 17.84 -3.55 -16.24
C THR A 523 18.89 -2.44 -16.33
N GLY A 524 18.79 -1.39 -15.51
CA GLY A 524 19.59 -0.17 -15.59
C GLY A 524 18.98 0.91 -16.50
N GLU A 525 17.88 0.59 -17.19
CA GLU A 525 17.09 1.56 -17.96
C GLU A 525 16.45 2.59 -17.02
N ARG A 526 16.22 3.80 -17.53
CA ARG A 526 15.71 4.95 -16.78
C ARG A 526 14.64 5.65 -17.59
N GLU A 527 13.65 6.19 -16.91
CA GLU A 527 12.59 6.99 -17.50
C GLU A 527 12.41 8.29 -16.70
N LEU A 528 12.06 9.37 -17.39
CA LEU A 528 11.83 10.68 -16.80
C LEU A 528 10.69 11.34 -17.56
N TYR A 529 9.60 11.65 -16.86
CA TYR A 529 8.42 12.30 -17.45
C TYR A 529 8.19 13.65 -16.78
N ASP A 530 7.96 14.68 -17.57
CA ASP A 530 7.40 15.95 -17.12
C ASP A 530 5.87 15.84 -17.15
N MET A 531 5.28 15.68 -15.99
CA MET A 531 3.86 15.47 -15.76
C MET A 531 3.02 16.72 -16.01
N THR A 532 3.63 17.93 -16.06
CA THR A 532 2.90 19.15 -16.45
C THR A 532 2.59 19.17 -17.95
N ILE A 533 3.45 18.57 -18.75
CA ILE A 533 3.33 18.52 -20.22
C ILE A 533 2.71 17.19 -20.66
N ARG A 534 3.06 16.10 -19.97
CA ARG A 534 2.76 14.70 -20.34
C ARG A 534 2.17 13.93 -19.17
N PRO A 535 0.94 14.25 -18.72
CA PRO A 535 0.27 13.59 -17.60
C PRO A 535 -0.17 12.15 -17.91
N THR A 536 0.30 11.54 -19.01
CA THR A 536 0.01 10.15 -19.40
C THR A 536 1.29 9.37 -19.66
N HIS A 537 2.45 9.84 -19.18
CA HIS A 537 3.74 9.15 -19.32
C HIS A 537 4.08 8.82 -20.78
N THR A 538 3.78 9.75 -21.70
CA THR A 538 4.06 9.62 -23.13
C THR A 538 5.21 10.54 -23.56
N ASN A 539 6.27 9.94 -24.10
CA ASN A 539 7.51 10.57 -24.60
C ASN A 539 8.32 11.39 -23.58
#